data_AF-A0AAP0CCB0-F1
#
_entry.id   AF-A0AAP0CCB0-F1
#
_cell.length_a   1.000
_cell.length_b   1.000
_cell.length_c   1.000
_cell.angle_alpha   90.00
_cell.angle_beta   90.00
_cell.angle_gamma   90.00
#
_symmetry.space_group_name_H-M   'P 1'
#
loop_
_entity.id
_entity.type
_entity.pdbx_description
1 polymer ?
#
loop_
_entity_poly.entity_id
_entity_poly.type
_entity_poly.pdbx_seq_one_letter_code
_entity_poly.pdbx_strand_id
1 'polypeptide(L)'
;MKKDVMLGNERIEDVRWLCSLSNSELDLVISLKKMATQRNSVILKKTSHKFLSKNLNLKMLRDLTFVIMQVVKERLDGVTPVVASGIDRSNVIKHEISDEFRDMGVEELMAYILPDKKKRISKLFGIDDTVTKKKKSITIDC
;
A
#
# COMPACT_ATOMS: atom_id res chain seq x y z
N MET A 1 -11.17 -2.16 21.04
CA MET A 1 -10.07 -2.92 20.41
C MET A 1 -8.79 -2.14 20.67
N LYS A 2 -7.73 -2.75 21.20
CA LYS A 2 -6.51 -1.99 21.57
C LYS A 2 -5.75 -1.58 20.30
N LYS A 3 -5.24 -0.34 20.24
CA LYS A 3 -4.51 0.22 19.09
C LYS A 3 -3.34 -0.66 18.62
N ASP A 4 -2.61 -1.27 19.55
CA ASP A 4 -1.50 -2.20 19.26
C ASP A 4 -1.93 -3.46 18.48
N VAL A 5 -3.17 -3.91 18.63
CA VAL A 5 -3.69 -5.08 17.90
C VAL A 5 -3.98 -4.74 16.44
N MET A 6 -4.26 -3.47 16.13
CA MET A 6 -4.62 -3.04 14.77
C MET A 6 -3.41 -2.78 13.88
N LEU A 7 -2.32 -2.22 14.42
CA LEU A 7 -1.10 -1.94 13.68
C LEU A 7 -0.06 -3.08 13.76
N GLY A 8 -0.22 -4.01 14.71
CA GLY A 8 0.82 -4.98 15.03
C GLY A 8 2.08 -4.28 15.54
N ASN A 9 3.25 -4.67 15.03
CA ASN A 9 4.54 -4.06 15.38
C ASN A 9 4.94 -2.90 14.43
N GLU A 10 4.04 -2.44 13.57
CA GLU A 10 4.34 -1.39 12.59
C GLU A 10 4.08 0.01 13.18
N ARG A 11 4.90 0.98 12.76
CA ARG A 11 4.71 2.37 13.14
C ARG A 11 3.54 2.96 12.36
N ILE A 12 2.75 3.82 13.02
CA ILE A 12 1.60 4.47 12.38
C ILE A 12 2.03 5.28 11.14
N GLU A 13 3.21 5.88 11.15
CA GLU A 13 3.79 6.62 10.02
C GLU A 13 4.00 5.74 8.79
N ASP A 14 4.42 4.50 8.99
CA ASP A 14 4.66 3.56 7.89
C ASP A 14 3.34 3.00 7.35
N VAL A 15 2.32 2.89 8.20
CA VAL A 15 0.95 2.54 7.78
C VAL A 15 0.27 3.70 7.02
N ARG A 16 0.46 4.95 7.48
CA ARG A 16 0.01 6.15 6.77
C ARG A 16 0.67 6.25 5.39
N TRP A 17 1.98 6.04 5.33
CA TRP A 17 2.70 5.97 4.06
C TRP A 17 2.12 4.89 3.15
N LEU A 18 1.91 3.67 3.65
CA LEU A 18 1.34 2.58 2.86
C LEU A 18 -0.05 2.93 2.30
N CYS A 19 -0.90 3.60 3.09
CA CYS A 19 -2.24 4.01 2.64
C CYS A 19 -2.21 5.15 1.61
N SER A 20 -1.15 5.96 1.61
CA SER A 20 -0.95 7.03 0.63
C SER A 20 -0.52 6.55 -0.76
N LEU A 21 -0.15 5.28 -0.90
CA LEU A 21 0.33 4.74 -2.18
C LEU A 21 -0.83 4.50 -3.16
N SER A 22 -0.59 4.82 -4.42
CA SER A 22 -1.46 4.41 -5.54
C SER A 22 -1.40 2.90 -5.76
N ASN A 23 -2.35 2.35 -6.53
CA ASN A 23 -2.40 0.91 -6.81
C ASN A 23 -1.11 0.38 -7.46
N SER A 24 -0.51 1.11 -8.39
CA SER A 24 0.74 0.71 -9.05
C SER A 24 1.94 0.73 -8.09
N GLU A 25 1.99 1.69 -7.16
CA GLU A 25 3.01 1.74 -6.11
C GLU A 25 2.84 0.62 -5.09
N LEU A 26 1.59 0.29 -4.72
CA LEU A 26 1.28 -0.88 -3.89
C LEU A 26 1.73 -2.17 -4.57
N ASP A 27 1.46 -2.33 -5.87
CA ASP A 27 1.89 -3.49 -6.65
C ASP A 27 3.42 -3.63 -6.66
N LEU A 28 4.15 -2.51 -6.77
CA LEU A 28 5.62 -2.48 -6.66
C LEU A 28 6.08 -2.95 -5.27
N VAL A 29 5.53 -2.38 -4.19
CA VAL A 29 5.91 -2.74 -2.81
C VAL A 29 5.57 -4.21 -2.51
N ILE A 30 4.41 -4.69 -2.95
CA ILE A 30 3.99 -6.09 -2.81
C ILE A 30 4.94 -7.01 -3.58
N SER A 31 5.30 -6.65 -4.82
CA SER A 31 6.23 -7.41 -5.64
C SER A 31 7.61 -7.47 -5.00
N LEU A 32 8.10 -6.36 -4.45
CA LEU A 32 9.36 -6.31 -3.71
C LEU A 32 9.33 -7.23 -2.48
N LYS A 33 8.26 -7.17 -1.68
CA LYS A 33 8.07 -8.05 -0.52
C LYS A 33 8.03 -9.53 -0.93
N LYS A 34 7.33 -9.86 -2.02
CA LYS A 34 7.28 -11.23 -2.57
C LYS A 34 8.67 -11.70 -3.00
N MET A 35 9.41 -10.90 -3.77
CA MET A 35 10.77 -11.22 -4.20
C MET A 35 11.72 -11.43 -3.01
N ALA A 36 11.69 -10.54 -2.01
CA ALA A 36 12.50 -10.68 -0.81
C ALA A 36 12.16 -11.96 -0.03
N THR A 37 10.86 -12.29 0.09
CA THR A 37 10.38 -13.49 0.77
C THR A 37 10.76 -14.77 0.00
N GLN A 38 10.63 -14.77 -1.33
CA GLN A 38 11.01 -15.89 -2.18
C GLN A 38 12.53 -16.11 -2.16
N ARG A 39 13.32 -15.04 -2.23
CA ARG A 39 14.78 -15.12 -2.12
C ARG A 39 15.19 -15.72 -0.78
N ASN A 40 14.53 -15.31 0.29
CA ASN A 40 14.72 -15.91 1.61
C ASN A 40 14.38 -17.40 1.62
N SER A 41 13.23 -17.80 1.09
CA SER A 41 12.82 -19.21 1.10
C SER A 41 13.71 -20.11 0.23
N VAL A 42 14.24 -19.59 -0.89
CA VAL A 42 15.10 -20.33 -1.82
C VAL A 42 16.56 -20.38 -1.34
N ILE A 43 17.11 -19.25 -0.89
CA ILE A 43 18.53 -19.17 -0.47
C ILE A 43 18.73 -19.70 0.96
N LEU A 44 17.82 -19.39 1.89
CA LEU A 44 17.95 -19.79 3.30
C LEU A 44 17.45 -21.22 3.57
N LYS A 45 16.84 -21.89 2.58
CA LYS A 45 16.72 -23.36 2.63
C LYS A 45 18.09 -24.04 2.67
N LYS A 46 19.16 -23.37 2.21
CA LYS A 46 20.55 -23.87 2.23
C LYS A 46 21.39 -23.34 3.39
N THR A 47 20.94 -22.32 4.13
CA THR A 47 21.72 -21.69 5.22
C THR A 47 20.78 -21.26 6.35
N SER A 48 21.11 -21.61 7.60
CA SER A 48 20.27 -21.38 8.81
C SER A 48 19.98 -19.90 9.15
N HIS A 49 20.32 -18.95 8.27
CA HIS A 49 20.22 -17.51 8.50
C HIS A 49 18.82 -16.94 8.22
N LYS A 50 17.87 -17.15 9.13
CA LYS A 50 16.49 -16.57 9.07
C LYS A 50 16.41 -15.04 9.27
N PHE A 51 17.46 -14.28 8.98
CA PHE A 51 17.57 -12.86 9.33
C PHE A 51 16.61 -11.99 8.50
N LEU A 52 16.54 -12.20 7.19
CA LEU A 52 15.80 -11.33 6.29
C LEU A 52 14.26 -11.51 6.37
N SER A 53 13.75 -12.66 6.80
CA SER A 53 12.29 -12.88 6.89
C SER A 53 11.67 -12.31 8.16
N LYS A 54 12.44 -12.20 9.25
CA LYS A 54 11.99 -11.59 10.50
C LYS A 54 12.07 -10.07 10.50
N ASN A 55 12.89 -9.49 9.62
CA ASN A 55 13.22 -8.06 9.66
C ASN A 55 12.51 -7.22 8.59
N LEU A 56 11.85 -7.82 7.58
CA LEU A 56 11.22 -7.07 6.48
C LEU A 56 9.87 -6.43 6.89
N ASN A 57 9.93 -5.49 7.83
CA ASN A 57 8.81 -4.66 8.29
C ASN A 57 8.46 -3.55 7.28
N LEU A 58 7.38 -2.81 7.52
CA LEU A 58 6.94 -1.74 6.61
C LEU A 58 7.98 -0.61 6.50
N LYS A 59 8.69 -0.29 7.59
CA LYS A 59 9.78 0.68 7.54
C LYS A 59 10.86 0.28 6.54
N MET A 60 11.34 -0.96 6.60
CA MET A 60 12.35 -1.45 5.67
C MET A 60 11.84 -1.49 4.24
N LEU A 61 10.57 -1.85 4.03
CA LEU A 61 9.95 -1.80 2.71
C LEU A 61 9.88 -0.37 2.16
N ARG A 62 9.50 0.61 2.99
CA ARG A 62 9.48 2.03 2.64
C ARG A 62 10.87 2.51 2.21
N ASP A 63 11.87 2.25 3.04
CA ASP A 63 13.25 2.67 2.78
C ASP A 63 13.82 2.00 1.52
N LEU A 64 13.62 0.69 1.35
CA LEU A 64 14.11 -0.05 0.18
C LEU A 64 13.43 0.41 -1.12
N THR A 65 12.11 0.57 -1.10
CA THR A 65 11.37 1.01 -2.30
C THR A 65 11.80 2.41 -2.70
N PHE A 66 12.03 3.31 -1.74
CA PHE A 66 12.57 4.64 -2.01
C PHE A 66 13.95 4.58 -2.69
N VAL A 67 14.90 3.83 -2.12
CA VAL A 67 16.25 3.70 -2.72
C VAL A 67 16.17 3.14 -4.14
N ILE A 68 15.37 2.09 -4.35
CA ILE A 68 15.18 1.51 -5.70
C ILE A 68 14.63 2.55 -6.67
N MET A 69 13.63 3.33 -6.24
CA MET A 69 12.97 4.29 -7.11
C MET A 69 13.85 5.50 -7.41
N GLN A 70 14.73 5.92 -6.49
CA GLN A 70 15.76 6.93 -6.78
C GLN A 70 16.74 6.43 -7.85
N VAL A 71 17.22 5.20 -7.73
CA VAL A 71 18.11 4.60 -8.76
C VAL A 71 17.40 4.49 -10.11
N VAL A 72 16.11 4.12 -10.12
CA VAL A 72 15.31 4.08 -11.35
C VAL A 72 15.15 5.48 -11.95
N LYS A 73 14.88 6.49 -11.12
CA LYS A 73 14.80 7.90 -11.54
C LYS A 73 16.10 8.36 -12.19
N GLU A 74 17.23 8.20 -11.50
CA GLU A 74 18.56 8.59 -12.00
C GLU A 74 18.91 7.90 -13.33
N ARG A 75 18.52 6.63 -13.50
CA ARG A 75 18.75 5.88 -14.75
C ARG A 75 17.87 6.32 -15.91
N LEU A 76 16.73 6.96 -15.63
CA LEU A 76 15.79 7.42 -16.64
C LEU A 76 15.95 8.91 -16.93
N ASP A 77 16.63 9.64 -16.05
CA ASP A 77 17.03 11.04 -16.22
C ASP A 77 18.04 11.15 -17.36
N GLY A 78 17.53 11.36 -18.57
CA GLY A 78 18.30 11.36 -19.82
C GLY A 78 17.77 10.46 -20.93
N VAL A 79 16.83 9.54 -20.63
CA VAL A 79 16.25 8.62 -21.64
C VAL A 79 14.88 9.11 -22.12
N THR A 80 13.98 9.49 -21.21
CA THR A 80 12.63 9.97 -21.55
C THR A 80 12.07 10.94 -20.50
N PRO A 81 11.90 12.24 -20.81
CA PRO A 81 11.38 13.24 -19.87
C PRO A 81 9.97 12.91 -19.35
N VAL A 82 9.14 12.25 -20.16
CA VAL A 82 7.78 11.85 -19.81
C VAL A 82 7.79 10.84 -18.66
N VAL A 83 8.69 9.86 -18.68
CA VAL A 83 8.78 8.83 -17.64
C VAL A 83 9.34 9.41 -16.34
N ALA A 84 10.33 10.30 -16.43
CA ALA A 84 10.87 11.01 -15.26
C ALA A 84 9.78 11.86 -14.55
N SER A 85 8.90 12.51 -15.30
CA SER A 85 7.82 13.33 -14.72
C SER A 85 6.74 12.52 -13.98
N GLY A 86 6.47 11.28 -14.41
CA GLY A 86 5.56 10.37 -13.72
C GLY A 86 6.14 9.84 -12.42
N ILE A 87 7.45 9.61 -12.42
CA ILE A 87 8.24 9.17 -11.27
C ILE A 87 8.23 10.22 -10.16
N ASP A 88 8.39 11.52 -10.47
CA ASP A 88 8.35 12.61 -9.48
C ASP A 88 7.01 12.76 -8.74
N ARG A 89 5.91 12.28 -9.32
CA ARG A 89 4.60 12.32 -8.66
C ARG A 89 4.42 11.21 -7.62
N SER A 90 5.28 10.19 -7.65
CA SER A 90 5.22 9.02 -6.79
C SER A 90 5.43 9.37 -5.32
N ASN A 91 4.53 8.88 -4.46
CA ASN A 91 4.65 8.97 -3.01
C ASN A 91 5.75 8.04 -2.47
N VAL A 92 6.20 7.05 -3.26
CA VAL A 92 7.41 6.28 -2.95
C VAL A 92 8.65 7.18 -2.98
N ILE A 93 8.78 8.06 -3.99
CA ILE A 93 9.98 8.91 -4.17
C ILE A 93 10.00 10.09 -3.25
N LYS A 94 8.83 10.64 -2.92
CA LYS A 94 8.77 11.74 -1.96
C LYS A 94 9.29 11.30 -0.59
N HIS A 95 9.29 9.99 -0.29
CA HIS A 95 9.59 9.38 1.02
C HIS A 95 8.69 9.86 2.16
N GLU A 96 7.96 10.94 1.97
CA GLU A 96 7.05 11.58 2.91
C GLU A 96 5.65 10.97 2.83
N ILE A 97 4.91 11.17 3.92
CA ILE A 97 3.48 10.85 3.98
C ILE A 97 2.74 12.02 3.34
N SER A 98 1.82 11.73 2.41
CA SER A 98 0.98 12.77 1.82
C SER A 98 0.14 13.47 2.89
N ASP A 99 -0.15 14.75 2.67
CA ASP A 99 -0.87 15.56 3.65
C ASP A 99 -2.22 14.95 4.05
N GLU A 100 -2.92 14.30 3.10
CA GLU A 100 -4.18 13.58 3.33
C GLU A 100 -4.09 12.52 4.45
N PHE A 101 -2.97 11.79 4.54
CA PHE A 101 -2.81 10.70 5.49
C PHE A 101 -2.01 11.09 6.73
N ARG A 102 -1.41 12.29 6.76
CA ARG A 102 -0.51 12.73 7.83
C ARG A 102 -1.20 12.77 9.19
N ASP A 103 -2.43 13.25 9.24
CA ASP A 103 -3.17 13.44 10.49
C ASP A 103 -4.15 12.29 10.80
N MET A 104 -4.30 11.34 9.87
CA MET A 104 -5.26 10.25 9.97
C MET A 104 -4.93 9.27 11.10
N GLY A 105 -5.92 8.93 11.93
CA GLY A 105 -5.79 8.00 13.05
C GLY A 105 -5.80 6.53 12.63
N VAL A 106 -5.47 5.63 13.56
CA VAL A 106 -5.42 4.17 13.31
C VAL A 106 -6.77 3.63 12.83
N GLU A 107 -7.85 4.08 13.45
CA GLU A 107 -9.20 3.63 13.14
C GLU A 107 -9.62 4.00 11.71
N GLU A 108 -9.26 5.19 11.27
CA GLU A 108 -9.50 5.70 9.92
C GLU A 108 -8.64 4.96 8.89
N LEU A 109 -7.34 4.79 9.15
CA LEU A 109 -6.42 4.01 8.30
C LEU A 109 -6.91 2.57 8.12
N MET A 110 -7.44 1.95 9.17
CA MET A 110 -7.97 0.59 9.11
C MET A 110 -9.24 0.48 8.25
N ALA A 111 -9.93 1.58 7.94
CA ALA A 111 -11.01 1.58 6.96
C ALA A 111 -10.49 1.52 5.50
N TYR A 112 -9.25 1.98 5.26
CA TYR A 112 -8.59 1.87 3.95
C TYR A 112 -8.00 0.47 3.73
N ILE A 113 -7.50 -0.17 4.79
CA ILE A 113 -6.79 -1.46 4.72
C ILE A 113 -7.75 -2.64 4.69
N LEU A 114 -8.85 -2.58 5.45
CA LEU A 114 -9.73 -3.74 5.61
C LEU A 114 -10.71 -3.88 4.43
N PRO A 115 -10.97 -5.11 3.97
CA PRO A 115 -11.69 -5.39 2.71
C PRO A 115 -13.13 -4.87 2.63
N ASP A 116 -13.70 -4.36 3.72
CA ASP A 116 -15.09 -3.86 3.77
C ASP A 116 -15.16 -2.31 3.82
N LYS A 117 -14.36 -1.68 2.95
CA LYS A 117 -14.23 -0.21 2.78
C LYS A 117 -15.60 0.48 2.73
N LYS A 118 -16.54 -0.04 1.94
CA LYS A 118 -17.84 0.58 1.68
C LYS A 118 -18.74 0.61 2.92
N LYS A 119 -18.78 -0.48 3.68
CA LYS A 119 -19.60 -0.62 4.90
C LYS A 119 -19.07 0.24 6.04
N ARG A 120 -17.77 0.49 6.10
CA ARG A 120 -17.14 1.31 7.16
C ARG A 120 -17.13 2.79 6.87
N ILE A 121 -16.89 3.20 5.63
CA ILE A 121 -17.00 4.62 5.22
C ILE A 121 -18.43 5.11 5.41
N SER A 122 -19.43 4.32 5.00
CA SER A 122 -20.84 4.60 5.28
C SER A 122 -21.12 4.77 6.78
N LYS A 123 -20.48 3.96 7.63
CA LYS A 123 -20.62 4.01 9.10
C LYS A 123 -19.85 5.16 9.77
N LEU A 124 -18.71 5.57 9.22
CA LEU A 124 -17.84 6.63 9.75
C LEU A 124 -18.30 8.03 9.31
N PHE A 125 -18.78 8.16 8.08
CA PHE A 125 -19.16 9.44 7.48
C PHE A 125 -20.68 9.62 7.32
N GLY A 126 -21.49 8.64 7.75
CA GLY A 126 -22.95 8.73 7.73
C GLY A 126 -23.56 8.78 6.32
N ILE A 127 -22.82 8.37 5.29
CA ILE A 127 -23.32 8.34 3.91
C ILE A 127 -24.14 7.05 3.74
N ASP A 128 -25.46 7.19 3.79
CA ASP A 128 -26.41 6.09 3.59
C ASP A 128 -26.67 5.90 2.07
N ASP A 129 -26.17 4.78 1.51
CA ASP A 129 -26.45 4.36 0.14
C ASP A 129 -27.84 3.68 0.08
N THR A 130 -28.91 4.41 0.42
CA THR A 130 -30.29 3.95 0.20
C THR A 130 -30.84 4.34 -1.17
N VAL A 131 -30.03 4.43 -2.23
CA VAL A 131 -30.56 4.59 -3.60
C VAL A 131 -29.73 3.84 -4.64
N THR A 132 -29.81 2.50 -4.66
CA THR A 132 -29.81 1.72 -5.93
C THR A 132 -30.13 0.24 -5.68
N LYS A 133 -31.37 -0.04 -5.31
CA LYS A 133 -31.96 -1.37 -5.56
C LYS A 133 -33.30 -1.19 -6.28
N LYS A 134 -33.25 -1.19 -7.61
CA LYS A 134 -34.36 -1.66 -8.44
C LYS A 134 -33.80 -2.47 -9.61
N LYS A 135 -33.62 -3.76 -9.37
CA LYS A 135 -33.62 -4.80 -10.42
C LYS A 135 -34.96 -4.67 -11.13
N LYS A 136 -34.99 -4.23 -12.39
CA LYS A 136 -36.08 -4.58 -13.30
C LYS A 136 -35.63 -5.80 -14.09
N SER A 137 -36.26 -6.93 -13.77
CA SER A 137 -36.33 -8.12 -14.61
C SER A 137 -36.84 -7.70 -15.99
N ILE A 138 -36.10 -8.01 -17.04
CA ILE A 138 -36.64 -8.05 -18.40
C ILE A 138 -36.86 -9.53 -18.68
N THR A 139 -38.12 -9.95 -18.64
CA THR A 139 -38.56 -11.22 -19.23
C THR A 139 -38.68 -10.99 -20.72
N ILE A 140 -38.00 -11.81 -21.52
CA ILE A 140 -38.21 -11.89 -22.97
C ILE A 140 -39.02 -13.16 -23.18
N ASP A 141 -40.30 -13.00 -23.52
CA ASP A 141 -41.13 -14.09 -24.01
C ASP A 141 -40.84 -14.28 -25.51
N CYS A 142 -40.64 -15.53 -25.93
CA CYS A 142 -40.56 -15.95 -27.33
C CYS A 142 -41.96 -16.13 -27.92
#